data_AF-A0A377C151-F1
#
_entry.id   AF-A0A377C151-F1
#
_cell.length_a   1.000
_cell.length_b   1.000
_cell.length_c   1.000
_cell.angle_alpha   90.00
_cell.angle_beta   90.00
_cell.angle_gamma   90.00
#
_symmetry.space_group_name_H-M   'P 1'
#
loop_
_entity.id
_entity.type
_entity.pdbx_description
1 polymer ?
#
loop_
_entity_poly.entity_id
_entity_poly.type
_entity_poly.pdbx_seq_one_letter_code
_entity_poly.pdbx_strand_id
1 'polypeptide(L)'
;MEQNPQSQLKLLVTRGKEQGYLTYAEVNDHLPEDIVDSDQIEDIIQMINDMGIQVMEEAPDADDLMLAENTADEDAAEAAAQVLSSVESEIGRTTDPVRMYMREMGTVELLTREGEIDIAKRIEDGINQVQCSVAEYPEAITYLLEQYDRVEAEEARLSDLITGFVDPKRRRRSGTYRHSRRF
;
A
#
# COMPACT_ATOMS: atom_id res chain seq x y z
N MET A 1 -9.40 -10.02 31.37
CA MET A 1 -7.94 -10.05 31.64
C MET A 1 -7.30 -10.16 30.28
N GLU A 2 -6.82 -9.04 29.73
CA GLU A 2 -5.98 -9.07 28.52
C GLU A 2 -4.71 -9.83 28.90
N GLN A 3 -4.60 -11.08 28.44
CA GLN A 3 -3.33 -11.80 28.52
C GLN A 3 -2.41 -11.11 27.51
N ASN A 4 -1.33 -10.51 28.01
CA ASN A 4 -0.37 -9.82 27.17
C ASN A 4 0.17 -10.83 26.14
N PRO A 5 0.01 -10.61 24.82
CA PRO A 5 0.38 -11.59 23.78
C PRO A 5 1.85 -12.03 23.89
N GLN A 6 2.73 -11.13 24.34
CA GLN A 6 4.14 -11.39 24.72
C GLN A 6 4.32 -12.57 25.69
N SER A 7 3.35 -12.79 26.58
CA SER A 7 3.41 -13.88 27.56
C SER A 7 3.00 -15.23 26.97
N GLN A 8 2.15 -15.24 25.93
CA GLN A 8 1.65 -16.47 25.30
C GLN A 8 2.68 -17.07 24.33
N LEU A 9 3.29 -16.26 23.47
CA LEU A 9 4.36 -16.73 22.56
C LEU A 9 5.56 -17.23 23.35
N LYS A 10 5.93 -16.56 24.44
CA LYS A 10 7.03 -17.01 25.31
C LYS A 10 6.71 -18.35 25.99
N LEU A 11 5.46 -18.57 26.37
CA LEU A 11 5.00 -19.83 26.94
C LEU A 11 5.06 -20.96 25.89
N LEU A 12 4.63 -20.67 24.66
CA LEU A 12 4.68 -21.59 23.52
C LEU A 12 6.10 -22.06 23.23
N VAL A 13 7.05 -21.12 23.14
CA VAL A 13 8.47 -21.43 22.88
C VAL A 13 9.07 -22.24 24.03
N THR A 14 8.73 -21.93 25.28
CA THR A 14 9.23 -22.69 26.45
C THR A 14 8.74 -24.14 26.41
N ARG A 15 7.46 -24.34 26.10
CA ARG A 15 6.86 -25.67 25.98
C ARG A 15 7.41 -26.45 24.79
N GLY A 16 7.59 -25.80 23.64
CA GLY A 16 8.18 -26.39 22.45
C GLY A 16 9.64 -26.82 22.66
N LYS A 17 10.41 -26.07 23.45
CA LYS A 17 11.78 -26.47 23.85
C LYS A 17 11.81 -27.67 24.79
N GLU A 18 10.86 -27.77 25.72
CA GLU A 18 10.79 -28.92 26.64
C GLU A 18 10.37 -30.20 25.92
N GLN A 19 9.49 -30.09 24.91
CA GLN A 19 8.92 -31.22 24.19
C GLN A 19 9.72 -31.59 22.93
N GLY A 20 10.51 -30.66 22.38
CA GLY A 20 11.26 -30.83 21.12
C GLY A 20 10.39 -30.68 19.87
N TYR A 21 9.07 -30.54 20.01
CA TYR A 21 8.14 -30.34 18.91
C TYR A 21 6.98 -29.41 19.31
N LEU A 22 6.27 -28.91 18.30
CA LEU A 22 5.03 -28.14 18.42
C LEU A 22 4.05 -28.58 17.33
N THR A 23 2.75 -28.59 17.63
CA THR A 23 1.74 -28.88 16.60
C THR A 23 1.23 -27.60 15.93
N TYR A 24 0.77 -27.67 14.67
CA TYR A 24 0.13 -26.53 14.00
C TYR A 24 -1.06 -25.98 14.79
N ALA A 25 -1.83 -26.85 15.45
CA ALA A 25 -2.94 -26.45 16.32
C ALA A 25 -2.47 -25.63 17.51
N GLU A 26 -1.42 -26.07 18.21
CA GLU A 26 -0.85 -25.35 19.35
C GLU A 26 -0.24 -24.01 18.94
N VAL A 27 0.42 -23.93 17.78
CA VAL A 27 0.93 -22.66 17.25
C VAL A 27 -0.24 -21.70 16.99
N ASN A 28 -1.28 -22.16 16.28
CA ASN A 28 -2.42 -21.32 15.92
C ASN A 28 -3.26 -20.87 17.14
N ASP A 29 -3.38 -21.70 18.18
CA ASP A 29 -4.11 -21.38 19.42
C ASP A 29 -3.39 -20.32 20.28
N HIS A 30 -2.08 -20.18 20.11
CA HIS A 30 -1.22 -19.25 20.85
C HIS A 30 -0.79 -18.02 20.03
N LEU A 31 -1.22 -17.93 18.77
CA LEU A 31 -1.06 -16.73 17.95
C LEU A 31 -2.15 -15.70 18.29
N PRO A 32 -1.83 -14.39 18.31
CA PRO A 32 -2.82 -13.33 18.45
C PRO A 32 -3.88 -13.38 17.33
N GLU A 33 -5.14 -13.09 17.65
CA GLU A 33 -6.26 -13.03 16.68
C GLU A 33 -6.03 -12.02 15.55
N ASP A 34 -5.11 -11.07 15.72
CA ASP A 34 -4.72 -10.07 14.73
C ASP A 34 -3.81 -10.64 13.62
N ILE A 35 -3.20 -11.81 13.84
CA ILE A 35 -2.38 -12.52 12.83
C ILE A 35 -3.28 -13.50 12.07
N VAL A 36 -3.92 -12.99 11.02
CA VAL A 36 -4.83 -13.79 10.16
C VAL A 36 -4.17 -14.20 8.84
N ASP A 37 -2.94 -13.72 8.60
CA ASP A 37 -2.26 -13.83 7.31
C ASP A 37 -1.47 -15.13 7.23
N SER A 38 -1.77 -15.98 6.24
CA SER A 38 -1.06 -17.25 6.03
C SER A 38 0.44 -17.06 5.85
N ASP A 39 0.88 -15.99 5.19
CA ASP A 39 2.30 -15.68 4.99
C ASP A 39 3.01 -15.35 6.32
N GLN A 40 2.35 -14.59 7.20
CA GLN A 40 2.91 -14.26 8.53
C GLN A 40 2.96 -15.49 9.44
N ILE A 41 1.97 -16.37 9.32
CA ILE A 41 1.96 -17.65 10.03
C ILE A 41 3.13 -18.52 9.55
N GLU A 42 3.38 -18.57 8.24
CA GLU A 42 4.50 -19.32 7.65
C GLU A 42 5.85 -18.76 8.10
N ASP A 43 6.02 -17.43 8.13
CA ASP A 43 7.21 -16.76 8.65
C ASP A 43 7.45 -17.10 10.14
N ILE A 44 6.39 -17.13 10.96
CA ILE A 44 6.49 -17.50 12.38
C ILE A 44 6.85 -18.97 12.54
N ILE A 45 6.28 -19.87 11.74
CA ILE A 45 6.63 -21.30 11.74
C ILE A 45 8.10 -21.48 11.34
N GLN A 46 8.58 -20.73 10.36
CA GLN A 46 9.98 -20.77 9.94
C GLN A 46 10.90 -20.30 11.09
N MET A 47 10.56 -19.19 11.77
CA MET A 47 11.28 -18.73 12.96
C MET A 47 11.28 -19.76 14.11
N ILE A 48 10.20 -20.53 14.28
CA ILE A 48 10.11 -21.60 15.29
C ILE A 48 11.00 -22.79 14.93
N ASN A 49 11.04 -23.18 13.66
CA ASN A 49 11.96 -24.23 13.20
C ASN A 49 13.43 -23.80 13.34
N ASP A 50 13.76 -22.52 13.09
CA ASP A 50 15.10 -21.97 13.29
C ASP A 50 15.53 -21.96 14.77
N MET A 51 14.59 -22.01 15.73
CA MET A 51 14.86 -22.22 17.16
C MET A 51 15.17 -23.68 17.52
N GLY A 52 15.17 -24.59 16.55
CA GLY A 52 15.36 -26.03 16.76
C GLY A 52 14.12 -26.73 17.30
N ILE A 53 12.93 -26.13 17.19
CA ILE A 53 11.66 -26.74 17.58
C ILE A 53 10.93 -27.18 16.32
N GLN A 54 10.69 -28.48 16.15
CA GLN A 54 10.06 -28.99 14.94
C GLN A 54 8.54 -28.79 14.99
N VAL A 55 7.99 -28.08 14.00
CA VAL A 55 6.53 -27.91 13.87
C VAL A 55 5.94 -29.03 13.01
N MET A 56 5.01 -29.82 13.56
CA MET A 56 4.36 -30.96 12.91
C MET A 56 2.83 -30.86 12.90
N GLU A 57 2.17 -31.59 11.98
CA GLU A 57 0.69 -31.65 11.91
C GLU A 57 0.10 -32.52 13.01
N GLU A 58 0.73 -33.66 13.29
CA GLU A 58 0.36 -34.57 14.38
C GLU A 58 1.54 -34.73 15.35
N ALA A 59 1.23 -34.99 16.62
CA ALA A 59 2.24 -35.24 17.63
C ALA A 59 3.01 -36.53 17.29
N PRO A 60 4.36 -36.49 17.21
CA PRO A 60 5.17 -37.67 16.93
C PRO A 60 5.04 -38.73 18.04
N ASP A 61 5.11 -40.00 17.65
CA ASP A 61 5.10 -41.12 18.59
C ASP A 61 6.38 -41.12 19.46
N ALA A 62 6.27 -41.70 20.66
CA ALA A 62 7.37 -41.70 21.64
C ALA A 62 8.68 -42.33 21.12
N ASP A 63 8.58 -43.26 20.16
CA ASP A 63 9.74 -43.89 19.53
C ASP A 63 10.42 -42.96 18.50
N ASP A 64 9.65 -42.13 17.78
CA ASP A 64 10.16 -41.15 16.82
C ASP A 64 10.86 -39.97 17.54
N LEU A 65 10.36 -39.61 18.73
CA LEU A 65 10.98 -38.58 19.57
C LEU A 65 12.37 -38.97 20.09
N MET A 66 12.59 -40.27 20.32
CA MET A 66 13.89 -40.77 20.81
C MET A 66 14.95 -40.87 19.71
N LEU A 67 14.51 -40.93 18.44
CA LEU A 67 15.38 -40.98 17.25
C LEU A 67 15.76 -39.59 16.73
N ALA A 68 14.96 -38.57 17.06
CA ALA A 68 15.26 -37.19 16.72
C ALA A 68 16.42 -36.67 17.59
N GLU A 69 17.60 -36.49 16.98
CA GLU A 69 18.70 -35.78 17.64
C GLU A 69 18.29 -34.32 17.85
N ASN A 70 18.16 -33.92 19.12
CA ASN A 70 17.95 -32.53 19.52
C ASN A 70 19.12 -31.67 19.05
N THR A 71 18.94 -31.02 17.90
CA THR A 71 19.85 -30.04 17.31
C THR A 71 19.53 -28.63 17.80
N ALA A 72 19.21 -28.49 19.09
CA ALA A 72 18.96 -27.20 19.70
C ALA A 72 20.31 -26.50 19.97
N ASP A 73 20.71 -25.62 19.05
CA ASP A 73 21.81 -24.67 19.28
C ASP A 73 21.30 -23.54 20.19
N GLU A 74 21.76 -23.50 21.44
CA GLU A 74 21.31 -22.53 22.46
C GLU A 74 21.46 -21.07 21.99
N ASP A 75 22.50 -20.77 21.20
CA ASP A 75 22.75 -19.43 20.64
C ASP A 75 21.73 -19.04 19.56
N ALA A 76 21.30 -19.98 18.72
CA ALA A 76 20.27 -19.74 17.69
C ALA A 76 18.89 -19.50 18.33
N ALA A 77 18.61 -20.21 19.43
CA ALA A 77 17.33 -20.14 20.11
C ALA A 77 17.14 -18.84 20.91
N GLU A 78 18.21 -18.20 21.37
CA GLU A 78 18.15 -16.88 22.02
C GLU A 78 17.99 -15.74 20.99
N ALA A 79 18.66 -15.87 19.83
CA ALA A 79 18.51 -14.93 18.71
C ALA A 79 17.09 -14.91 18.16
N ALA A 80 16.49 -16.08 17.90
CA ALA A 80 15.14 -16.15 17.35
C ALA A 80 14.05 -15.75 18.37
N ALA A 81 14.26 -15.95 19.68
CA ALA A 81 13.36 -15.41 20.71
C ALA A 81 13.34 -13.87 20.72
N GLN A 82 14.48 -13.22 20.47
CA GLN A 82 14.53 -11.76 20.30
C GLN A 82 13.84 -11.30 19.01
N VAL A 83 14.00 -12.05 17.91
CA VAL A 83 13.34 -11.74 16.64
C VAL A 83 11.81 -11.88 16.77
N LEU A 84 11.29 -12.94 17.38
CA LEU A 84 9.85 -13.12 17.61
C LEU A 84 9.24 -11.98 18.45
N SER A 85 9.97 -11.54 19.49
CA SER A 85 9.57 -10.37 20.28
C SER A 85 9.54 -9.08 19.45
N SER A 86 10.34 -8.97 18.39
CA SER A 86 10.37 -7.81 17.49
C SER A 86 9.29 -7.87 16.42
N VAL A 87 8.96 -9.07 15.93
CA VAL A 87 7.87 -9.31 14.96
C VAL A 87 6.50 -8.96 15.56
N GLU A 88 6.33 -9.17 16.87
CA GLU A 88 5.13 -8.73 17.61
C GLU A 88 4.95 -7.19 17.61
N SER A 89 6.05 -6.43 17.49
CA SER A 89 6.00 -4.97 17.35
C SER A 89 5.77 -4.52 15.90
N GLU A 90 5.89 -5.42 14.92
CA GLU A 90 5.78 -5.17 13.48
C GLU A 90 4.57 -5.87 12.83
N ILE A 91 3.58 -6.29 13.64
CA ILE A 91 2.30 -6.84 13.18
C ILE A 91 1.66 -5.84 12.21
N GLY A 92 1.77 -6.14 10.90
CA GLY A 92 1.28 -5.29 9.82
C GLY A 92 2.30 -4.95 8.72
N ARG A 93 3.57 -5.38 8.82
CA ARG A 93 4.45 -5.44 7.64
C ARG A 93 4.04 -6.66 6.81
N THR A 94 3.32 -6.41 5.72
CA THR A 94 3.16 -7.38 4.64
C THR A 94 4.29 -7.18 3.65
N THR A 95 4.85 -8.27 3.15
CA THR A 95 5.81 -8.26 2.03
C THR A 95 5.10 -8.26 0.68
N ASP A 96 3.77 -8.42 0.65
CA ASP A 96 2.98 -8.40 -0.58
C ASP A 96 2.81 -6.97 -1.12
N PRO A 97 3.36 -6.66 -2.32
CA PRO A 97 3.23 -5.34 -2.93
C PRO A 97 1.77 -4.93 -3.20
N VAL A 98 0.88 -5.89 -3.46
CA VAL A 98 -0.53 -5.60 -3.74
C VAL A 98 -1.20 -5.12 -2.47
N ARG A 99 -1.00 -5.81 -1.35
CA ARG A 99 -1.54 -5.42 -0.06
C ARG A 99 -0.93 -4.13 0.48
N MET A 100 0.36 -3.88 0.22
CA MET A 100 0.97 -2.58 0.48
C MET A 100 0.21 -1.45 -0.24
N TYR A 101 -0.05 -1.63 -1.54
CA TYR A 101 -0.80 -0.65 -2.33
C TYR A 101 -2.24 -0.48 -1.83
N MET A 102 -2.96 -1.55 -1.55
CA MET A 102 -4.35 -1.46 -1.07
C MET A 102 -4.46 -0.78 0.28
N ARG A 103 -3.51 -1.04 1.18
CA ARG A 103 -3.42 -0.36 2.48
C ARG A 103 -3.18 1.13 2.29
N GLU A 104 -2.20 1.51 1.46
CA GLU A 104 -1.85 2.91 1.21
C GLU A 104 -2.99 3.65 0.49
N MET A 105 -3.58 3.05 -0.55
CA MET A 105 -4.73 3.61 -1.26
C MET A 105 -5.95 3.78 -0.34
N GLY A 106 -6.16 2.85 0.61
CA GLY A 106 -7.23 2.90 1.59
C GLY A 106 -7.07 3.96 2.69
N THR A 107 -5.87 4.56 2.84
CA THR A 107 -5.67 5.69 3.77
C THR A 107 -6.30 6.99 3.27
N VAL A 108 -6.54 7.09 1.96
CA VAL A 108 -7.11 8.29 1.35
C VAL A 108 -8.63 8.15 1.29
N GLU A 109 -9.33 9.08 1.93
CA GLU A 109 -10.80 9.10 1.94
C GLU A 109 -11.38 9.37 0.54
N LEU A 110 -12.57 8.81 0.28
CA LEU A 110 -13.30 9.05 -0.95
C LEU A 110 -13.79 10.50 -1.04
N LEU A 111 -13.73 11.08 -2.24
CA LEU A 111 -14.22 12.42 -2.49
C LEU A 111 -15.75 12.45 -2.54
N THR A 112 -16.33 13.52 -2.00
CA THR A 112 -17.72 13.89 -2.27
C THR A 112 -17.81 14.66 -3.58
N ARG A 113 -18.99 14.71 -4.19
CA ARG A 113 -19.23 15.51 -5.39
C ARG A 113 -18.83 16.98 -5.23
N GLU A 114 -19.02 17.55 -4.05
CA GLU A 114 -18.62 18.93 -3.75
C GLU A 114 -17.09 19.05 -3.69
N GLY A 115 -16.41 18.08 -3.06
CA GLY A 115 -14.94 18.01 -3.03
C GLY A 115 -14.32 17.88 -4.42
N GLU A 116 -14.93 17.07 -5.31
CA GLU A 116 -14.50 16.97 -6.71
C GLU A 116 -14.60 18.31 -7.44
N ILE A 117 -15.71 19.04 -7.25
CA ILE A 117 -15.90 20.37 -7.86
C ILE A 117 -14.85 21.36 -7.36
N ASP A 118 -14.54 21.34 -6.07
CA ASP A 118 -13.57 22.27 -5.50
C ASP A 118 -12.13 21.96 -5.93
N ILE A 119 -11.79 20.68 -6.09
CA ILE A 119 -10.52 20.28 -6.70
C ILE A 119 -10.48 20.76 -8.16
N ALA A 120 -11.56 20.60 -8.93
CA ALA A 120 -11.61 21.06 -10.31
C ALA A 120 -11.40 22.58 -10.42
N LYS A 121 -12.06 23.38 -9.58
CA LYS A 121 -11.83 24.84 -9.53
C LYS A 121 -10.38 25.18 -9.22
N ARG A 122 -9.78 24.52 -8.22
CA ARG A 122 -8.37 24.75 -7.85
C ARG A 122 -7.41 24.43 -9.00
N ILE A 123 -7.70 23.38 -9.77
CA ILE A 123 -6.93 23.03 -10.97
C ILE A 123 -7.10 24.11 -12.05
N GLU A 124 -8.33 24.55 -12.32
CA GLU A 124 -8.60 25.63 -13.29
C GLU A 124 -7.89 26.94 -12.89
N ASP A 125 -7.95 27.32 -11.61
CA ASP A 125 -7.29 28.51 -11.08
C ASP A 125 -5.76 28.40 -11.20
N GLY A 126 -5.19 27.23 -10.91
CA GLY A 126 -3.76 26.96 -11.08
C GLY A 126 -3.31 27.04 -12.54
N ILE A 127 -4.09 26.46 -13.47
CA ILE A 127 -3.83 26.56 -14.91
C ILE A 127 -3.89 28.02 -15.36
N ASN A 128 -4.90 28.77 -14.91
CA ASN A 128 -5.05 30.19 -15.23
C ASN A 128 -3.86 31.00 -14.71
N GLN A 129 -3.39 30.75 -13.48
CA GLN A 129 -2.21 31.40 -12.92
C GLN A 129 -0.95 31.15 -13.77
N VAL A 130 -0.74 29.92 -14.22
CA VAL A 130 0.36 29.57 -15.12
C VAL A 130 0.18 30.28 -16.47
N GLN A 131 -1.02 30.31 -17.04
CA GLN A 131 -1.31 31.01 -18.29
C GLN A 131 -1.02 32.51 -18.19
N CYS A 132 -1.41 33.18 -17.10
CA CYS A 132 -1.07 34.58 -16.86
C CYS A 132 0.44 34.78 -16.78
N SER A 133 1.14 33.92 -16.04
CA SER A 133 2.60 34.01 -15.89
C SER A 133 3.34 33.83 -17.22
N VAL A 134 2.89 32.89 -18.05
CA VAL A 134 3.43 32.69 -19.40
C VAL A 134 3.10 33.87 -20.31
N ALA A 135 1.91 34.44 -20.20
CA ALA A 135 1.50 35.60 -20.99
C ALA A 135 2.27 36.89 -20.62
N GLU A 136 2.71 37.01 -19.37
CA GLU A 136 3.58 38.10 -18.92
C GLU A 136 5.03 37.95 -19.39
N TYR A 137 5.45 36.75 -19.80
CA TYR A 137 6.80 36.50 -20.30
C TYR A 137 6.93 36.91 -21.77
N PRO A 138 7.67 37.99 -22.12
CA PRO A 138 7.64 38.54 -23.47
C PRO A 138 8.14 37.57 -24.54
N GLU A 139 9.17 36.78 -24.22
CA GLU A 139 9.78 35.84 -25.17
C GLU A 139 8.84 34.67 -25.51
N ALA A 140 7.92 34.29 -24.61
CA ALA A 140 6.89 33.31 -24.94
C ALA A 140 5.92 33.83 -26.01
N ILE A 141 5.53 35.11 -25.92
CA ILE A 141 4.67 35.75 -26.91
C ILE A 141 5.41 35.94 -28.23
N THR A 142 6.67 36.37 -28.20
CA THR A 142 7.50 36.48 -29.40
C THR A 142 7.66 35.13 -30.09
N TYR A 143 7.99 34.08 -29.35
CA TYR A 143 8.09 32.73 -29.89
C TYR A 143 6.77 32.26 -30.52
N LEU A 144 5.62 32.54 -29.87
CA LEU A 144 4.31 32.20 -30.41
C LEU A 144 4.03 32.92 -31.74
N LEU A 145 4.42 34.20 -31.86
CA LEU A 145 4.30 34.96 -33.11
C LEU A 145 5.21 34.38 -34.21
N GLU A 146 6.45 34.01 -33.88
CA GLU A 146 7.36 33.35 -34.83
C GLU A 146 6.79 32.01 -35.35
N GLN A 147 6.15 31.22 -34.47
CA GLN A 147 5.48 30.00 -34.92
C GLN A 147 4.27 30.31 -35.81
N TYR A 148 3.56 31.41 -35.55
CA TYR A 148 2.46 31.87 -36.41
C TYR A 148 2.98 32.31 -37.79
N ASP A 149 4.10 33.03 -37.85
CA ASP A 149 4.71 33.45 -39.12
C ASP A 149 5.10 32.23 -39.99
N ARG A 150 5.55 31.13 -39.37
CA ARG A 150 5.82 29.87 -40.08
C ARG A 150 4.55 29.21 -40.65
N VAL A 151 3.42 29.37 -39.95
CA VAL A 151 2.11 28.92 -40.47
C VAL A 151 1.68 29.77 -41.67
N GLU A 152 1.85 31.10 -41.60
CA GLU A 152 1.59 32.02 -42.73
C GLU A 152 2.52 31.75 -43.93
N ALA A 153 3.75 31.32 -43.69
CA ALA A 153 4.69 30.88 -44.72
C ALA A 153 4.38 29.48 -45.30
N GLU A 154 3.27 28.86 -44.91
CA GLU A 154 2.84 27.50 -45.28
C GLU A 154 3.81 26.37 -44.85
N GLU A 155 4.72 26.65 -43.90
CA GLU A 155 5.67 25.65 -43.37
C GLU A 155 5.05 24.75 -42.29
N ALA A 156 3.92 25.15 -41.72
CA ALA A 156 3.19 24.43 -40.68
C ALA A 156 1.68 24.63 -40.84
N ARG A 157 0.87 23.74 -40.24
CA ARG A 157 -0.59 23.89 -40.24
C ARG A 157 -1.06 24.67 -39.02
N LEU A 158 -2.08 25.51 -39.20
CA LEU A 158 -2.69 26.24 -38.08
C LEU A 158 -3.23 25.31 -36.98
N SER A 159 -3.73 24.13 -37.35
CA SER A 159 -4.20 23.10 -36.41
C SER A 159 -3.12 22.56 -35.48
N ASP A 160 -1.86 22.62 -35.92
CA ASP A 160 -0.72 22.10 -35.18
C ASP A 160 -0.21 23.16 -34.17
N LEU A 161 -0.49 24.43 -34.44
CA LEU A 161 -0.11 25.56 -33.58
C LEU A 161 -1.15 25.84 -32.49
N ILE A 162 -2.43 25.94 -32.85
CA ILE A 162 -3.52 26.23 -31.90
C ILE A 162 -4.79 25.47 -32.24
N THR A 163 -5.51 25.03 -31.20
CA THR A 163 -6.81 24.37 -31.35
C THR A 163 -7.94 25.31 -30.93
N GLY A 164 -8.48 26.04 -31.91
CA GLY A 164 -9.62 26.94 -31.71
C GLY A 164 -9.32 28.16 -30.82
N PHE A 165 -10.35 28.96 -30.59
CA PHE A 165 -10.29 30.12 -29.69
C PHE A 165 -11.44 30.09 -28.71
N VAL A 166 -11.20 30.60 -27.51
CA VAL A 166 -12.26 30.81 -26.53
C VAL A 166 -13.11 31.99 -27.00
N ASP A 167 -14.29 31.71 -27.56
CA ASP A 167 -15.28 32.75 -27.87
C ASP A 167 -16.07 33.12 -26.60
N PRO A 168 -15.85 34.32 -26.01
CA PRO A 168 -16.52 34.74 -24.80
C PRO A 168 -18.05 34.88 -24.98
N LYS A 169 -18.54 35.06 -26.21
CA LYS A 169 -19.99 35.14 -26.51
C LYS A 169 -20.66 33.77 -26.49
N ARG A 170 -19.91 32.70 -26.78
CA ARG A 170 -20.42 31.31 -26.78
C ARG A 170 -20.61 30.77 -25.36
N ARG A 171 -19.76 31.18 -24.41
CA ARG A 171 -19.80 30.77 -22.99
C ARG A 171 -21.06 31.25 -22.24
N ARG A 172 -21.72 32.32 -22.71
CA ARG A 172 -22.99 32.81 -22.13
C ARG A 172 -24.21 31.95 -22.47
N ARG A 173 -24.15 31.12 -23.53
CA ARG A 173 -25.31 30.31 -23.99
C ARG A 173 -25.36 28.91 -23.34
N SER A 174 -24.27 28.43 -22.75
CA SER A 174 -24.21 27.11 -22.10
C SER A 174 -24.77 27.09 -20.67
N GLY A 175 -24.90 28.25 -20.00
CA GLY A 175 -25.44 28.36 -18.65
C GLY A 175 -26.97 28.22 -18.53
N THR A 176 -27.71 28.18 -19.66
CA THR A 176 -29.18 28.16 -19.66
C THR A 176 -29.81 26.78 -19.94
N TYR A 177 -29.03 25.71 -20.11
CA TYR A 177 -29.61 24.37 -20.29
C TYR A 177 -29.90 23.71 -18.93
N ARG A 178 -30.85 24.31 -18.20
CA ARG A 178 -31.45 23.74 -16.99
C ARG A 178 -32.16 22.45 -17.40
N HIS A 179 -31.89 21.37 -16.66
CA HIS A 179 -32.54 20.07 -16.76
C HIS A 179 -34.04 20.17 -17.11
N SER A 180 -34.39 19.88 -18.36
CA SER A 180 -35.74 19.45 -18.74
C SER A 180 -35.63 18.22 -19.64
N ARG A 181 -35.25 17.09 -19.05
CA ARG A 181 -35.76 15.80 -19.49
C ARG A 181 -36.33 15.10 -18.26
N ARG A 182 -37.65 15.24 -18.15
CA ARG A 182 -38.51 14.39 -17.32
C ARG A 182 -38.77 13.10 -18.09
N PHE A 183 -38.85 12.01 -17.32
CA PHE A 183 -39.29 10.65 -17.66
C PHE A 183 -38.39 9.86 -18.60
#